data_AF-A0A380TEF0-F1
#
_entry.id   AF-A0A380TEF0-F1
#
_cell.length_a   1.000
_cell.length_b   1.000
_cell.length_c   1.000
_cell.angle_alpha   90.00
_cell.angle_beta   90.00
_cell.angle_gamma   90.00
#
_symmetry.space_group_name_H-M   'P 1'
#
loop_
_entity.id
_entity.type
_entity.pdbx_description
1 polymer ?
#
loop_
_entity_poly.entity_id
_entity_poly.type
_entity_poly.pdbx_seq_one_letter_code
_entity_poly.pdbx_strand_id
1 'polypeptide(L)'
;MFTLSIVASAEALGAIKAELTRKLPDVKSSHRCEAIARGLGFRTNAAAIAAVKSGTPETAQIQGNLFTTYLAYHGFDVPPKLLYHAAAKVALRDVSERLPKLTMWGIGLGRPRRKQDGRWEDFCDMTAKFQRGRMELVSDGAVESFLTSLAFLARVTPTKTIRKGTSSYWLKHIAENYTSTYPEGEKLGPTYVANGVLIAAALHADFNIKTRVDEMGYDDLNVSFNMSKPCLKDLDCEIRPDGALAQNRRRRQQMKQSARVGRV
;
A
#
# COMPACT_ATOMS: atom_id res chain seq x y z
N MET A 1 11.96 5.07 -1.36
CA MET A 1 11.33 5.69 -0.18
C MET A 1 9.87 6.00 -0.52
N PHE A 2 8.96 5.92 0.45
CA PHE A 2 7.54 6.27 0.28
C PHE A 2 7.19 7.56 1.02
N THR A 3 6.07 8.18 0.62
CA THR A 3 5.36 9.16 1.42
C THR A 3 4.07 8.51 1.91
N LEU A 4 3.80 8.62 3.20
CA LEU A 4 2.54 8.20 3.81
C LEU A 4 1.88 9.43 4.40
N SER A 5 0.64 9.66 4.02
CA SER A 5 -0.17 10.76 4.57
C SER A 5 -1.50 10.20 5.07
N ILE A 6 -2.13 10.84 6.04
CA ILE A 6 -3.49 10.50 6.48
C ILE A 6 -4.27 11.78 6.76
N VAL A 7 -5.59 11.70 6.69
CA VAL A 7 -6.43 12.78 7.22
C VAL A 7 -6.34 12.75 8.74
N ALA A 8 -5.89 13.85 9.34
CA ALA A 8 -5.85 14.01 10.78
C ALA A 8 -7.29 14.19 11.31
N SER A 9 -7.81 13.13 11.93
CA SER A 9 -9.13 13.10 12.55
C SER A 9 -9.07 12.52 13.97
N ALA A 10 -10.12 12.72 14.76
CA ALA A 10 -10.19 12.16 16.11
C ALA A 10 -10.11 10.62 16.08
N GLU A 11 -10.74 10.02 15.08
CA GLU A 11 -10.69 8.58 14.85
C GLU A 11 -9.30 8.10 14.45
N ALA A 12 -8.62 8.80 13.53
CA ALA A 12 -7.26 8.47 13.12
C ALA A 12 -6.27 8.55 14.30
N LEU A 13 -6.34 9.63 15.09
CA LEU A 13 -5.53 9.80 16.30
C LEU A 13 -5.82 8.70 17.33
N GLY A 14 -7.11 8.39 17.54
CA GLY A 14 -7.55 7.32 18.44
C GLY A 14 -7.03 5.94 18.00
N ALA A 15 -7.11 5.63 16.70
CA ALA A 15 -6.65 4.37 16.13
C ALA A 15 -5.13 4.22 16.23
N ILE A 16 -4.36 5.27 15.92
CA ILE A 16 -2.89 5.27 16.09
C ILE A 16 -2.53 5.08 17.55
N LYS A 17 -3.17 5.84 18.46
CA LYS A 17 -2.93 5.71 19.90
C LYS A 17 -3.22 4.29 20.39
N ALA A 18 -4.31 3.66 19.96
CA ALA A 18 -4.67 2.31 20.33
C ALA A 18 -3.64 1.28 19.84
N GLU A 19 -3.14 1.43 18.61
CA GLU A 19 -2.06 0.59 18.08
C GLU A 19 -0.77 0.75 18.89
N LEU A 20 -0.32 1.99 19.12
CA LEU A 20 0.92 2.25 19.84
C LEU A 20 0.81 1.90 21.33
N THR A 21 -0.37 1.97 21.94
CA THR A 21 -0.56 1.51 23.32
C THR A 21 -0.30 0.01 23.45
N ARG A 22 -0.69 -0.79 22.45
CA ARG A 22 -0.39 -2.24 22.43
C ARG A 22 1.08 -2.53 22.16
N LYS A 23 1.73 -1.76 21.27
CA LYS A 23 3.11 -2.00 20.84
C LYS A 23 4.17 -1.36 21.75
N LEU A 24 3.79 -0.35 22.53
CA LEU A 24 4.69 0.42 23.41
C LEU A 24 4.06 0.54 24.81
N PRO A 25 3.84 -0.56 25.53
CA PRO A 25 3.18 -0.54 26.83
C PRO A 25 3.93 0.31 27.86
N ASP A 26 5.26 0.33 27.80
CA ASP A 26 6.14 1.00 28.77
C ASP A 26 6.25 2.52 28.56
N VAL A 27 5.88 3.03 27.38
CA VAL A 27 5.90 4.46 27.10
C VAL A 27 4.65 5.10 27.71
N LYS A 28 4.78 6.03 28.65
CA LYS A 28 3.62 6.68 29.30
C LYS A 28 2.66 7.27 28.25
N SER A 29 1.35 7.21 28.52
CA SER A 29 0.33 7.66 27.55
C SER A 29 0.49 9.12 27.14
N SER A 30 0.96 10.00 28.02
CA SER A 30 1.22 11.41 27.71
C SER A 30 2.32 11.56 26.65
N HIS A 31 3.43 10.83 26.81
CA HIS A 31 4.53 10.83 25.84
C HIS A 31 4.10 10.19 24.51
N ARG A 32 3.31 9.10 24.54
CA ARG A 32 2.76 8.52 23.29
C ARG A 32 1.93 9.54 22.51
N CYS A 33 1.00 10.24 23.16
CA CYS A 33 0.15 11.24 22.49
C CYS A 33 0.98 12.40 21.90
N GLU A 34 1.94 12.91 22.65
CA GLU A 34 2.82 14.00 22.19
C GLU A 34 3.73 13.55 21.03
N ALA A 35 4.28 12.34 21.10
CA ALA A 35 5.06 11.75 20.02
C ALA A 35 4.23 11.56 18.75
N ILE A 36 2.99 11.06 18.87
CA ILE A 36 2.05 10.92 17.74
C ILE A 36 1.83 12.27 17.09
N ALA A 37 1.47 13.29 17.87
CA ALA A 37 1.20 14.62 17.34
C ALA A 37 2.39 15.19 16.56
N ARG A 38 3.61 15.05 17.11
CA ARG A 38 4.85 15.45 16.43
C ARG A 38 5.12 14.64 15.16
N GLY A 39 4.89 13.33 15.21
CA GLY A 39 5.00 12.47 14.03
C GLY A 39 3.97 12.76 12.93
N LEU A 40 2.90 13.50 13.24
CA LEU A 40 1.94 14.02 12.26
C LEU A 40 2.25 15.48 11.84
N GLY A 41 3.37 16.06 12.31
CA GLY A 41 3.79 17.42 11.98
C GLY A 41 3.24 18.51 12.91
N PHE A 42 2.46 18.16 13.94
CA PHE A 42 1.98 19.15 14.92
C PHE A 42 3.04 19.46 15.96
N ARG A 43 3.11 20.72 16.40
CA ARG A 43 4.06 21.15 17.44
C ARG A 43 3.81 20.48 18.79
N THR A 44 2.54 20.24 19.13
CA THR A 44 2.10 19.61 20.40
C THR A 44 0.83 18.79 20.20
N ASN A 45 0.55 17.88 21.14
CA ASN A 45 -0.72 17.15 21.19
C ASN A 45 -1.93 18.07 21.35
N ALA A 46 -1.80 19.17 22.10
CA ALA A 46 -2.87 20.16 22.21
C ALA A 46 -3.19 20.82 20.86
N ALA A 47 -2.16 21.12 20.05
CA ALA A 47 -2.34 21.66 18.70
C ALA A 47 -3.03 20.64 17.77
N ALA A 48 -2.63 19.37 17.82
CA ALA A 48 -3.28 18.31 17.05
C ALA A 48 -4.77 18.15 17.43
N ILE A 49 -5.09 18.17 18.72
CA ILE A 49 -6.48 18.10 19.20
C ILE A 49 -7.27 19.35 18.75
N ALA A 50 -6.69 20.54 18.81
CA ALA A 50 -7.34 21.77 18.37
C ALA A 50 -7.63 21.75 16.86
N ALA A 51 -6.68 21.29 16.05
CA ALA A 51 -6.85 21.14 14.60
C ALA A 51 -7.97 20.13 14.27
N VAL A 52 -7.99 18.98 14.92
CA VAL A 52 -9.07 18.00 14.74
C VAL A 52 -10.45 18.56 15.14
N LYS A 53 -10.51 19.35 16.22
CA LYS A 53 -11.75 19.96 16.71
C LYS A 53 -12.27 21.10 15.83
N SER A 54 -11.40 21.79 15.09
CA SER A 54 -11.84 22.85 14.17
C SER A 54 -12.62 22.29 12.97
N GLY A 55 -12.60 20.96 12.77
CA GLY A 55 -13.37 20.28 11.73
C GLY A 55 -12.83 20.47 10.32
N THR A 56 -11.68 21.13 10.16
CA THR A 56 -11.01 21.24 8.86
C THR A 56 -10.16 19.98 8.64
N PRO A 57 -10.45 19.15 7.61
CA PRO A 57 -9.66 17.96 7.34
C PRO A 57 -8.24 18.36 6.93
N GLU A 58 -7.29 18.21 7.83
CA GLU A 58 -5.89 18.46 7.54
C GLU A 58 -5.21 17.14 7.15
N THR A 59 -4.54 17.13 6.00
CA THR A 59 -3.75 15.95 5.59
C THR A 59 -2.37 16.06 6.22
N ALA A 60 -2.05 15.13 7.12
CA ALA A 60 -0.77 15.05 7.80
C ALA A 60 0.14 14.02 7.13
N GLN A 61 1.35 14.45 6.74
CA GLN A 61 2.40 13.52 6.31
C GLN A 61 3.09 12.91 7.54
N ILE A 62 3.27 11.59 7.53
CA ILE A 62 3.87 10.86 8.64
C ILE A 62 5.39 11.02 8.66
N GLN A 63 5.91 11.49 9.79
CA GLN A 63 7.31 11.82 10.05
C GLN A 63 7.84 10.97 11.22
N GLY A 64 8.41 9.81 10.91
CA GLY A 64 8.93 8.86 11.91
C GLY A 64 10.06 9.46 12.74
N ASN A 65 10.97 10.20 12.11
CA ASN A 65 12.06 10.91 12.78
C ASN A 65 11.59 11.86 13.90
N LEU A 66 10.50 12.63 13.73
CA LEU A 66 9.99 13.53 14.76
C LEU A 66 9.39 12.76 15.95
N PHE A 67 8.72 11.65 15.66
CA PHE A 67 8.19 10.75 16.66
C PHE A 67 9.29 10.12 17.51
N THR A 68 10.34 9.58 16.89
CA THR A 68 11.45 8.95 17.59
C THR A 68 12.31 9.96 18.35
N THR A 69 12.55 11.14 17.77
CA THR A 69 13.33 12.21 18.43
C THR A 69 12.68 12.64 19.73
N TYR A 70 11.37 12.82 19.74
CA TYR A 70 10.64 13.19 20.96
C TYR A 70 10.72 12.08 22.02
N LEU A 71 10.53 10.82 21.63
CA LEU A 71 10.59 9.69 22.57
C LEU A 71 12.00 9.48 23.14
N ALA A 72 13.03 9.59 22.31
CA ALA A 72 14.42 9.47 22.72
C ALA A 72 14.81 10.56 23.73
N TYR A 73 14.36 11.80 23.53
CA TYR A 73 14.57 12.89 24.48
C TYR A 73 13.99 12.58 25.88
N HIS A 74 12.95 11.75 25.94
CA HIS A 74 12.32 11.29 27.18
C HIS A 74 12.80 9.91 27.64
N GLY A 75 13.91 9.40 27.09
CA GLY A 75 14.54 8.15 27.50
C GLY A 75 13.90 6.89 26.92
N PHE A 76 13.08 7.00 25.86
CA PHE A 76 12.48 5.85 25.19
C PHE A 76 13.11 5.67 23.80
N ASP A 77 13.88 4.60 23.62
CA ASP A 77 14.40 4.21 22.31
C ASP A 77 13.36 3.35 21.57
N VAL A 78 12.78 3.92 20.51
CA VAL A 78 11.64 3.33 19.80
C VAL A 78 11.86 3.46 18.30
N PRO A 79 11.69 2.40 17.50
CA PRO A 79 11.92 2.48 16.06
C PRO A 79 10.77 3.22 15.34
N PRO A 80 11.07 4.02 14.30
CA PRO A 80 10.08 4.86 13.60
C PRO A 80 9.02 4.02 12.87
N LYS A 81 9.37 2.79 12.47
CA LYS A 81 8.45 1.86 11.78
C LYS A 81 7.15 1.61 12.53
N LEU A 82 7.13 1.75 13.86
CA LEU A 82 5.91 1.56 14.65
C LEU A 82 4.86 2.64 14.36
N LEU A 83 5.28 3.89 14.16
CA LEU A 83 4.37 4.97 13.75
C LEU A 83 3.86 4.73 12.33
N TYR A 84 4.75 4.40 11.39
CA TYR A 84 4.36 4.08 10.01
C TYR A 84 3.38 2.92 9.95
N HIS A 85 3.60 1.89 10.78
CA HIS A 85 2.70 0.75 10.86
C HIS A 85 1.32 1.16 11.37
N ALA A 86 1.25 1.97 12.43
CA ALA A 86 -0.01 2.46 12.96
C ALA A 86 -0.77 3.34 11.95
N ALA A 87 -0.08 4.25 11.28
CA ALA A 87 -0.67 5.13 10.27
C ALA A 87 -1.10 4.36 9.00
N ALA A 88 -0.33 3.36 8.57
CA ALA A 88 -0.71 2.50 7.44
C ALA A 88 -2.03 1.76 7.69
N LYS A 89 -2.28 1.31 8.94
CA LYS A 89 -3.57 0.71 9.30
C LYS A 89 -4.73 1.69 9.21
N VAL A 90 -4.52 2.96 9.55
CA VAL A 90 -5.53 4.01 9.35
C VAL A 90 -5.79 4.21 7.86
N ALA A 91 -4.74 4.32 7.04
CA ALA A 91 -4.88 4.46 5.59
C ALA A 91 -5.60 3.25 4.94
N LEU A 92 -5.29 2.03 5.38
CA LEU A 92 -5.96 0.81 4.91
C LEU A 92 -7.44 0.78 5.28
N ARG A 93 -7.81 1.23 6.48
CA ARG A 93 -9.21 1.35 6.92
C ARG A 93 -9.97 2.36 6.08
N ASP A 94 -9.42 3.56 5.90
CA ASP A 94 -10.01 4.61 5.07
C ASP A 94 -10.29 4.09 3.64
N VAL A 95 -9.32 3.44 3.02
CA VAL A 95 -9.50 2.87 1.67
C VAL A 95 -10.54 1.74 1.66
N SER A 96 -10.54 0.88 2.69
CA SER A 96 -11.50 -0.21 2.85
C SER A 96 -12.94 0.32 2.96
N GLU A 97 -13.13 1.43 3.65
CA GLU A 97 -14.43 2.11 3.78
C GLU A 97 -14.86 2.75 2.46
N ARG A 98 -13.95 3.45 1.77
CA ARG A 98 -14.22 4.08 0.46
C ARG A 98 -14.49 3.09 -0.66
N LEU A 99 -13.93 1.88 -0.58
CA LEU A 99 -14.14 0.83 -1.57
C LEU A 99 -14.65 -0.46 -0.92
N PRO A 100 -15.97 -0.57 -0.65
CA PRO A 100 -16.53 -1.67 0.13
C PRO A 100 -16.32 -3.07 -0.46
N LYS A 101 -16.05 -3.18 -1.77
CA LYS A 101 -15.75 -4.46 -2.43
C LYS A 101 -14.30 -4.90 -2.28
N LEU A 102 -13.39 -4.05 -1.79
CA LEU A 102 -11.98 -4.36 -1.69
C LEU A 102 -11.71 -5.34 -0.54
N THR A 103 -10.99 -6.40 -0.85
CA THR A 103 -10.45 -7.38 0.11
C THR A 103 -8.93 -7.41 0.01
N MET A 104 -8.25 -8.15 0.90
CA MET A 104 -6.81 -8.44 0.82
C MET A 104 -6.38 -8.96 -0.57
N TRP A 105 -7.27 -9.68 -1.25
CA TRP A 105 -6.98 -10.41 -2.48
C TRP A 105 -7.33 -9.65 -3.76
N GLY A 106 -8.18 -8.62 -3.68
CA GLY A 106 -8.65 -7.85 -4.84
C GLY A 106 -10.09 -7.35 -4.68
N ILE A 107 -10.75 -7.07 -5.81
CA ILE A 107 -12.16 -6.64 -5.83
C ILE A 107 -13.09 -7.85 -5.76
N GLY A 108 -14.00 -7.87 -4.78
CA GLY A 108 -14.95 -8.96 -4.59
C GLY A 108 -14.25 -10.28 -4.28
N LEU A 109 -14.77 -11.37 -4.86
CA LEU A 109 -14.28 -12.73 -4.64
C LEU A 109 -13.98 -13.53 -5.93
N GLY A 110 -14.32 -12.99 -7.09
CA GLY A 110 -14.37 -13.77 -8.32
C GLY A 110 -15.47 -14.82 -8.32
N ARG A 111 -15.34 -15.77 -9.24
CA ARG A 111 -16.25 -16.92 -9.36
C ARG A 111 -16.11 -17.87 -8.16
N PRO A 112 -17.21 -18.53 -7.73
CA PRO A 112 -17.15 -19.66 -6.81
C PRO A 112 -16.15 -20.69 -7.28
N ARG A 113 -15.43 -21.30 -6.34
CA ARG A 113 -14.45 -22.36 -6.60
C ARG A 113 -14.97 -23.70 -6.10
N ARG A 114 -14.41 -24.79 -6.63
CA ARG A 114 -14.63 -26.12 -6.04
C ARG A 114 -13.85 -26.23 -4.73
N LYS A 115 -14.53 -26.72 -3.70
CA LYS A 115 -13.96 -27.09 -2.41
C LYS A 115 -13.23 -28.44 -2.53
N GLN A 116 -12.45 -28.79 -1.50
CA GLN A 116 -11.70 -30.06 -1.46
C GLN A 116 -12.60 -31.30 -1.50
N ASP A 117 -13.83 -31.18 -0.98
CA ASP A 117 -14.87 -32.22 -1.02
C ASP A 117 -15.58 -32.35 -2.38
N GLY A 118 -15.16 -31.58 -3.38
CA GLY A 118 -15.73 -31.57 -4.74
C GLY A 118 -17.00 -30.72 -4.90
N ARG A 119 -17.58 -30.20 -3.82
CA ARG A 119 -18.75 -29.30 -3.88
C ARG A 119 -18.33 -27.90 -4.31
N TRP A 120 -19.24 -27.15 -4.93
CA TRP A 120 -19.01 -25.73 -5.19
C TRP A 120 -19.15 -24.91 -3.90
N GLU A 121 -18.39 -23.82 -3.79
CA GLU A 121 -18.63 -22.79 -2.77
C GLU A 121 -20.08 -22.28 -2.90
N ASP A 122 -20.81 -22.26 -1.78
CA ASP A 122 -22.14 -21.68 -1.72
C ASP A 122 -22.12 -20.20 -1.30
N PHE A 123 -23.30 -19.60 -1.14
CA PHE A 123 -23.40 -18.19 -0.74
C PHE A 123 -22.82 -17.91 0.65
N CYS A 124 -22.96 -18.83 1.59
CA CYS A 124 -22.43 -18.70 2.94
C CYS A 124 -20.90 -18.77 2.92
N ASP A 125 -20.34 -19.72 2.16
CA ASP A 125 -18.90 -19.85 1.95
C ASP A 125 -18.30 -18.57 1.37
N MET A 126 -18.93 -18.05 0.32
CA MET A 126 -18.51 -16.81 -0.34
C MET A 126 -18.61 -15.63 0.63
N THR A 127 -19.74 -15.44 1.32
CA THR A 127 -19.90 -14.33 2.28
C THR A 127 -18.84 -14.37 3.38
N ALA A 128 -18.58 -15.55 3.97
CA ALA A 128 -17.57 -15.70 5.00
C ALA A 128 -16.15 -15.41 4.47
N LYS A 129 -15.83 -15.87 3.25
CA LYS A 129 -14.55 -15.58 2.58
C LYS A 129 -14.36 -14.09 2.30
N PHE A 130 -15.44 -13.40 1.89
CA PHE A 130 -15.41 -11.95 1.70
C PHE A 130 -15.10 -11.22 2.99
N GLN A 131 -15.83 -11.53 4.06
CA GLN A 131 -15.62 -10.92 5.37
C GLN A 131 -14.20 -11.15 5.90
N ARG A 132 -13.68 -12.39 5.79
CA ARG A 132 -12.28 -12.69 6.13
C ARG A 132 -11.31 -11.86 5.31
N GLY A 133 -11.46 -11.82 4.00
CA GLY A 133 -10.59 -11.02 3.12
C GLY A 133 -10.63 -9.52 3.44
N ARG A 134 -11.78 -8.99 3.88
CA ARG A 134 -11.90 -7.61 4.35
C ARG A 134 -11.22 -7.37 5.70
N MET A 135 -11.33 -8.31 6.63
CA MET A 135 -10.63 -8.23 7.91
C MET A 135 -9.10 -8.32 7.73
N GLU A 136 -8.64 -9.21 6.86
CA GLU A 136 -7.22 -9.37 6.52
C GLU A 136 -6.63 -8.08 5.93
N LEU A 137 -7.39 -7.35 5.10
CA LEU A 137 -6.95 -6.10 4.47
C LEU A 137 -6.51 -5.03 5.49
N VAL A 138 -7.11 -5.01 6.68
CA VAL A 138 -6.82 -4.03 7.75
C VAL A 138 -6.00 -4.63 8.90
N SER A 139 -5.49 -5.85 8.71
CA SER A 139 -4.67 -6.57 9.68
C SER A 139 -3.20 -6.13 9.62
N ASP A 140 -2.41 -6.54 10.61
CA ASP A 140 -0.96 -6.29 10.65
C ASP A 140 -0.25 -6.91 9.43
N GLY A 141 -0.74 -8.05 8.93
CA GLY A 141 -0.16 -8.73 7.77
C GLY A 141 -0.27 -7.95 6.45
N ALA A 142 -1.15 -6.95 6.37
CA ALA A 142 -1.29 -6.10 5.18
C ALA A 142 -0.31 -4.91 5.16
N VAL A 143 0.27 -4.56 6.31
CA VAL A 143 0.97 -3.27 6.48
C VAL A 143 2.26 -3.18 5.68
N GLU A 144 3.15 -4.16 5.77
CA GLU A 144 4.42 -4.12 5.02
C GLU A 144 4.18 -4.19 3.50
N SER A 145 3.21 -5.00 3.09
CA SER A 145 2.76 -5.07 1.69
C SER A 145 2.24 -3.71 1.21
N PHE A 146 1.51 -2.98 2.05
CA PHE A 146 0.99 -1.65 1.73
C PHE A 146 2.11 -0.62 1.60
N LEU A 147 3.02 -0.56 2.57
CA LEU A 147 4.13 0.38 2.57
C LEU A 147 5.11 0.10 1.41
N THR A 148 5.40 -1.17 1.12
CA THR A 148 6.23 -1.57 -0.03
C THR A 148 5.57 -1.14 -1.34
N SER A 149 4.25 -1.33 -1.44
CA SER A 149 3.47 -0.89 -2.59
C SER A 149 3.53 0.63 -2.76
N LEU A 150 3.39 1.41 -1.68
CA LEU A 150 3.53 2.87 -1.75
C LEU A 150 4.94 3.28 -2.21
N ALA A 151 5.99 2.61 -1.71
CA ALA A 151 7.37 2.92 -2.11
C ALA A 151 7.62 2.62 -3.59
N PHE A 152 7.00 1.57 -4.12
CA PHE A 152 7.04 1.25 -5.55
C PHE A 152 6.25 2.27 -6.37
N LEU A 153 5.02 2.57 -5.95
CA LEU A 153 4.10 3.48 -6.64
C LEU A 153 4.61 4.92 -6.70
N ALA A 154 5.42 5.35 -5.73
CA ALA A 154 6.11 6.64 -5.76
C ALA A 154 7.00 6.84 -7.00
N ARG A 155 7.41 5.76 -7.68
CA ARG A 155 8.18 5.83 -8.94
C ARG A 155 7.31 5.74 -10.20
N VAL A 156 6.02 5.49 -10.05
CA VAL A 156 5.11 5.28 -11.18
C VAL A 156 4.50 6.61 -11.62
N THR A 157 4.65 6.94 -12.90
CA THR A 157 4.06 8.16 -13.46
C THR A 157 2.55 7.98 -13.69
N PRO A 158 1.68 8.83 -13.11
CA PRO A 158 0.25 8.82 -13.38
C PRO A 158 -0.07 9.32 -14.80
N THR A 159 -1.19 8.87 -15.34
CA THR A 159 -1.77 9.34 -16.60
C THR A 159 -3.19 9.84 -16.40
N LYS A 160 -3.71 10.66 -17.32
CA LYS A 160 -5.09 11.17 -17.23
C LYS A 160 -6.16 10.07 -17.40
N THR A 161 -5.88 9.06 -18.21
CA THR A 161 -6.83 7.99 -18.54
C THR A 161 -6.33 6.64 -18.09
N ILE A 162 -7.27 5.72 -17.79
CA ILE A 162 -6.97 4.34 -17.46
C ILE A 162 -6.58 3.60 -18.74
N ARG A 163 -5.42 2.92 -18.73
CA ARG A 163 -4.85 2.28 -19.93
C ARG A 163 -4.96 0.76 -19.86
N LYS A 164 -5.02 0.09 -21.02
CA LYS A 164 -4.92 -1.37 -21.09
C LYS A 164 -3.48 -1.83 -20.79
N GLY A 165 -3.35 -2.91 -20.03
CA GLY A 165 -2.05 -3.50 -19.68
C GLY A 165 -1.34 -2.80 -18.51
N THR A 166 -2.10 -2.20 -17.60
CA THR A 166 -1.67 -1.69 -16.29
C THR A 166 -2.41 -2.45 -15.20
N SER A 167 -2.45 -3.79 -15.31
CA SER A 167 -3.22 -4.64 -14.40
C SER A 167 -2.53 -4.75 -13.03
N SER A 168 -3.31 -4.69 -11.95
CA SER A 168 -2.83 -4.89 -10.58
C SER A 168 -2.08 -6.21 -10.38
N TYR A 169 -2.48 -7.28 -11.09
CA TYR A 169 -1.78 -8.56 -11.01
C TYR A 169 -0.35 -8.50 -11.52
N TRP A 170 -0.10 -7.82 -12.64
CA TRP A 170 1.26 -7.65 -13.15
C TRP A 170 2.09 -6.76 -12.23
N LEU A 171 1.48 -5.67 -11.75
CA LEU A 171 2.13 -4.69 -10.88
C LEU A 171 2.53 -5.28 -9.52
N LYS A 172 1.70 -6.15 -8.92
CA LYS A 172 2.02 -6.77 -7.63
C LYS A 172 3.33 -7.55 -7.72
N HIS A 173 3.54 -8.30 -8.82
CA HIS A 173 4.75 -9.10 -9.03
C HIS A 173 5.99 -8.22 -9.25
N ILE A 174 5.83 -7.00 -9.76
CA ILE A 174 6.94 -6.03 -9.81
C ILE A 174 7.23 -5.52 -8.39
N ALA A 175 6.19 -5.11 -7.66
CA ALA A 175 6.30 -4.58 -6.30
C ALA A 175 6.89 -5.60 -5.32
N GLU A 176 6.58 -6.89 -5.47
CA GLU A 176 7.13 -7.99 -4.66
C GLU A 176 8.66 -8.06 -4.70
N ASN A 177 9.26 -7.68 -5.82
CA ASN A 177 10.72 -7.70 -6.04
C ASN A 177 11.37 -6.33 -5.76
N TYR A 178 10.58 -5.33 -5.37
CA TYR A 178 11.07 -3.97 -5.19
C TYR A 178 11.83 -3.83 -3.85
N THR A 179 13.12 -3.52 -3.95
CA THR A 179 13.94 -3.19 -2.78
C THR A 179 13.55 -1.80 -2.30
N SER A 180 13.08 -1.72 -1.06
CA SER A 180 12.58 -0.46 -0.48
C SER A 180 12.98 -0.34 0.99
N THR A 181 12.98 0.90 1.47
CA THR A 181 13.31 1.27 2.84
C THR A 181 12.23 2.16 3.42
N TYR A 182 12.12 2.18 4.74
CA TYR A 182 11.51 3.27 5.49
C TYR A 182 12.26 4.59 5.20
N PRO A 183 11.62 5.76 5.44
CA PRO A 183 12.28 7.06 5.28
C PRO A 183 13.59 7.21 6.05
N GLU A 184 13.71 6.53 7.20
CA GLU A 184 14.89 6.54 8.05
C GLU A 184 15.94 5.47 7.64
N GLY A 185 15.73 4.75 6.54
CA GLY A 185 16.72 3.85 5.94
C GLY A 185 16.61 2.38 6.35
N GLU A 186 15.81 2.03 7.35
CA GLU A 186 15.53 0.62 7.69
C GLU A 186 14.93 -0.12 6.49
N LYS A 187 15.35 -1.37 6.26
CA LYS A 187 14.85 -2.19 5.15
C LYS A 187 13.36 -2.52 5.33
N LEU A 188 12.59 -2.43 4.24
CA LEU A 188 11.15 -2.73 4.19
C LEU A 188 10.84 -3.86 3.20
N GLY A 189 11.37 -3.79 1.99
CA GLY A 189 11.22 -4.81 0.95
C GLY A 189 12.56 -5.30 0.41
N PRO A 190 12.61 -6.33 -0.46
CA PRO A 190 11.48 -7.05 -1.07
C PRO A 190 10.62 -7.85 -0.08
N THR A 191 9.31 -7.98 -0.36
CA THR A 191 8.35 -8.76 0.45
C THR A 191 7.14 -9.18 -0.38
N TYR A 192 6.34 -10.13 0.09
CA TYR A 192 5.10 -10.52 -0.59
C TYR A 192 4.10 -9.34 -0.64
N VAL A 193 3.46 -9.14 -1.81
CA VAL A 193 2.47 -8.09 -2.00
C VAL A 193 1.12 -8.68 -2.41
N ALA A 194 0.15 -8.60 -1.49
CA ALA A 194 -1.21 -9.01 -1.80
C ALA A 194 -1.84 -8.05 -2.82
N ASN A 195 -2.56 -8.60 -3.80
CA ASN A 195 -3.11 -7.82 -4.90
C ASN A 195 -4.08 -6.72 -4.44
N GLY A 196 -4.94 -7.01 -3.45
CA GLY A 196 -5.86 -6.03 -2.89
C GLY A 196 -5.15 -4.92 -2.10
N VAL A 197 -4.04 -5.25 -1.44
CA VAL A 197 -3.22 -4.27 -0.71
C VAL A 197 -2.51 -3.31 -1.68
N LEU A 198 -2.00 -3.81 -2.82
CA LEU A 198 -1.47 -2.95 -3.88
C LEU A 198 -2.55 -2.00 -4.42
N ILE A 199 -3.78 -2.49 -4.63
CA ILE A 199 -4.92 -1.65 -5.04
C ILE A 199 -5.19 -0.58 -3.99
N ALA A 200 -5.15 -0.95 -2.70
CA ALA A 200 -5.35 0.00 -1.62
C ALA A 200 -4.28 1.10 -1.61
N ALA A 201 -3.01 0.72 -1.77
CA ALA A 201 -1.88 1.66 -1.86
C ALA A 201 -2.00 2.59 -3.07
N ALA A 202 -2.47 2.09 -4.21
CA ALA A 202 -2.69 2.89 -5.41
C ALA A 202 -3.82 3.91 -5.22
N LEU A 203 -4.95 3.51 -4.60
CA LEU A 203 -6.03 4.44 -4.25
C LEU A 203 -5.62 5.47 -3.21
N HIS A 204 -4.74 5.08 -2.28
CA HIS A 204 -4.16 5.98 -1.31
C HIS A 204 -3.22 7.01 -1.96
N ALA A 205 -2.49 6.61 -3.00
CA ALA A 205 -1.62 7.47 -3.80
C ALA A 205 -2.35 8.15 -4.97
N ASP A 206 -3.66 8.34 -4.86
CA ASP A 206 -4.52 9.05 -5.82
C ASP A 206 -4.55 8.49 -7.26
N PHE A 207 -4.20 7.22 -7.45
CA PHE A 207 -4.43 6.55 -8.73
C PHE A 207 -5.90 6.17 -8.91
N ASN A 208 -6.40 6.35 -10.12
CA ASN A 208 -7.71 5.90 -10.54
C ASN A 208 -7.69 4.44 -10.98
N ILE A 209 -8.76 3.72 -10.65
CA ILE A 209 -8.92 2.30 -10.97
C ILE A 209 -10.14 2.07 -11.86
N LYS A 210 -10.07 1.01 -12.67
CA LYS A 210 -11.22 0.45 -13.37
C LYS A 210 -11.36 -1.02 -12.99
N THR A 211 -12.46 -1.34 -12.35
CA THR A 211 -12.90 -2.70 -12.05
C THR A 211 -13.56 -3.32 -13.28
N ARG A 212 -13.73 -4.65 -13.26
CA ARG A 212 -14.43 -5.39 -14.31
C ARG A 212 -15.34 -6.42 -13.66
N VAL A 213 -16.43 -6.70 -14.35
CA VAL A 213 -17.36 -7.78 -14.03
C VAL A 213 -17.40 -8.67 -15.26
N ASP A 214 -17.42 -9.98 -15.05
CA ASP A 214 -17.53 -10.95 -16.14
C ASP A 214 -18.98 -11.10 -16.64
N GLU A 215 -19.16 -11.91 -17.68
CA GLU A 215 -20.48 -12.17 -18.31
C GLU A 215 -21.50 -12.79 -17.35
N MET A 216 -21.05 -13.37 -16.25
CA MET A 216 -21.88 -14.03 -15.23
C MET A 216 -22.13 -13.11 -14.02
N GLY A 217 -21.68 -11.86 -14.05
CA GLY A 217 -21.89 -10.91 -12.97
C GLY A 217 -20.86 -10.98 -11.83
N TYR A 218 -19.78 -11.75 -11.96
CA TYR A 218 -18.73 -11.84 -10.94
C TYR A 218 -17.64 -10.78 -11.14
N ASP A 219 -17.21 -10.15 -10.04
CA ASP A 219 -16.10 -9.19 -10.05
C ASP A 219 -14.79 -9.89 -10.45
N ASP A 220 -14.01 -9.28 -11.35
CA ASP A 220 -12.59 -9.62 -11.53
C ASP A 220 -11.81 -9.07 -10.33
N LEU A 221 -11.02 -9.94 -9.69
CA LEU A 221 -10.16 -9.56 -8.57
C LEU A 221 -9.17 -8.44 -8.95
N ASN A 222 -8.83 -8.35 -10.24
CA ASN A 222 -7.83 -7.43 -10.74
C ASN A 222 -8.44 -6.15 -11.29
N VAL A 223 -7.69 -5.05 -11.19
CA VAL A 223 -8.09 -3.75 -11.74
C VAL A 223 -7.07 -3.26 -12.75
N SER A 224 -7.46 -2.27 -13.56
CA SER A 224 -6.54 -1.49 -14.40
C SER A 224 -6.37 -0.08 -13.85
N PHE A 225 -5.16 0.47 -13.90
CA PHE A 225 -4.84 1.81 -13.37
C PHE A 225 -4.59 2.86 -14.46
N ASN A 226 -4.71 4.13 -14.09
CA ASN A 226 -4.25 5.28 -14.87
C ASN A 226 -2.72 5.50 -14.72
N MET A 227 -1.93 4.52 -15.12
CA MET A 227 -0.46 4.54 -15.01
C MET A 227 0.24 4.53 -16.38
N SER A 228 1.43 5.13 -16.46
CA SER A 228 2.25 5.14 -17.66
C SER A 228 2.83 3.75 -17.94
N LYS A 229 2.30 3.07 -18.97
CA LYS A 229 2.77 1.74 -19.40
C LYS A 229 4.28 1.71 -19.77
N PRO A 230 4.86 2.69 -20.47
CA PRO A 230 6.31 2.75 -20.69
C PRO A 230 7.09 2.78 -19.37
N CYS A 231 6.74 3.68 -18.45
CA CYS A 231 7.35 3.78 -17.12
C CYS A 231 7.31 2.43 -16.39
N LEU A 232 6.16 1.76 -16.37
CA LEU A 232 6.02 0.45 -15.74
C LEU A 232 6.90 -0.64 -16.38
N LYS A 233 7.06 -0.62 -17.70
CA LYS A 233 7.95 -1.57 -18.39
C LYS A 233 9.43 -1.30 -18.08
N ASP A 234 9.81 -0.04 -17.99
CA ASP A 234 11.17 0.34 -17.61
C ASP A 234 11.46 -0.09 -16.17
N LEU A 235 10.55 0.21 -15.23
CA LEU A 235 10.64 -0.25 -13.84
C LEU A 235 10.67 -1.77 -13.71
N ASP A 236 9.85 -2.49 -14.48
CA ASP A 236 9.87 -3.96 -14.51
C ASP A 236 11.25 -4.49 -14.91
N CYS A 237 11.85 -3.92 -15.97
CA CYS A 237 13.19 -4.33 -16.41
C CYS A 237 14.28 -3.99 -15.40
N GLU A 238 14.14 -2.88 -14.67
CA GLU A 238 15.08 -2.47 -13.63
C GLU A 238 14.99 -3.38 -12.40
N ILE A 239 13.77 -3.63 -11.91
CA ILE A 239 13.50 -4.37 -10.67
C ILE A 239 13.66 -5.88 -10.88
N ARG A 240 13.31 -6.39 -12.07
CA ARG A 240 13.39 -7.80 -12.45
C ARG A 240 14.24 -7.96 -13.70
N PRO A 241 15.58 -7.78 -13.59
CA PRO A 241 16.48 -7.77 -14.74
C PRO A 241 16.50 -9.10 -15.51
N ASP A 242 16.14 -10.20 -14.85
CA ASP A 242 16.05 -11.54 -15.47
C ASP A 242 14.62 -11.95 -15.83
N GLY A 243 13.65 -11.06 -15.66
CA GLY A 243 12.27 -11.28 -16.09
C GLY A 243 12.14 -11.36 -17.62
N ALA A 244 11.10 -12.03 -18.09
CA ALA A 244 10.85 -12.24 -19.52
C ALA A 244 10.82 -10.94 -20.34
N LEU A 245 10.32 -9.84 -19.77
CA LEU A 245 10.30 -8.54 -20.44
C LEU A 245 11.70 -7.97 -20.65
N ALA A 246 12.55 -8.02 -19.63
CA ALA A 246 13.94 -7.55 -19.68
C ALA A 246 14.76 -8.37 -20.69
N GLN A 247 14.62 -9.70 -20.65
CA GLN A 247 15.26 -10.61 -21.62
C GLN A 247 14.82 -10.30 -23.06
N ASN A 248 13.52 -10.11 -23.29
CA ASN A 248 12.99 -9.75 -24.61
C ASN A 248 13.51 -8.40 -25.10
N ARG A 249 13.66 -7.40 -24.22
CA ARG A 249 14.25 -6.10 -24.55
C ARG A 249 15.72 -6.24 -24.96
N ARG A 250 16.52 -7.01 -24.20
CA ARG A 250 17.92 -7.31 -24.51
C ARG A 250 18.06 -7.99 -25.88
N ARG A 251 17.27 -9.03 -26.16
CA ARG A 251 17.27 -9.72 -27.46
C ARG A 251 16.96 -8.77 -28.63
N ARG A 252 15.95 -7.90 -28.49
CA ARG A 252 15.60 -6.91 -29.53
C ARG A 252 16.70 -5.87 -29.76
N GLN A 253 17.40 -5.45 -28.71
CA GLN A 253 18.52 -4.52 -28.83
C GLN A 253 19.71 -5.17 -29.54
N GLN A 254 20.05 -6.42 -29.18
CA GLN A 254 21.09 -7.21 -29.86
C GLN A 254 20.78 -7.37 -31.36
N MET A 255 19.56 -7.76 -31.73
CA MET A 255 19.16 -7.86 -33.14
C MET A 255 19.32 -6.54 -33.90
N LYS A 256 18.97 -5.41 -33.29
CA LYS A 256 19.13 -4.07 -33.90
C LYS A 256 20.61 -3.68 -34.06
N GLN A 257 21.46 -4.06 -33.12
CA GLN A 257 22.91 -3.82 -33.20
C GLN A 257 23.52 -4.68 -34.31
N SER A 258 23.23 -5.98 -34.36
CA SER A 258 23.69 -6.88 -35.41
C SER A 258 23.24 -6.42 -36.81
N ALA A 259 21.99 -5.97 -36.95
CA ALA A 259 21.47 -5.44 -38.22
C ALA A 259 22.08 -4.10 -38.65
N ARG A 260 22.66 -3.32 -37.72
CA ARG A 260 23.40 -2.10 -38.03
C ARG A 260 24.85 -2.39 -38.41
N VAL A 261 25.48 -3.36 -37.75
CA VAL A 261 26.86 -3.79 -38.05
C VAL A 261 26.94 -4.48 -39.42
N GLY A 262 25.94 -5.27 -39.82
CA GLY A 262 25.89 -5.89 -41.15
C GLY A 262 25.47 -4.96 -42.31
N ARG A 263 25.37 -3.64 -42.08
CA ARG A 263 25.10 -2.62 -43.12
C ARG A 263 26.27 -1.66 -43.35
N VAL A 264 27.40 -1.89 -42.68
CA VAL A 264 28.69 -1.22 -42.90
C VAL A 264 29.56 -2.18 -43.69
#